data_AF-A0A9D6DC21-F1
#
_entry.id   AF-A0A9D6DC21-F1
#
_cell.length_a   1.000
_cell.length_b   1.000
_cell.length_c   1.000
_cell.angle_alpha   90.00
_cell.angle_beta   90.00
_cell.angle_gamma   90.00
#
_symmetry.space_group_name_H-M   'P 1'
#
loop_
_entity.id
_entity.type
_entity.pdbx_description
1 polymer ?
#
loop_
_entity_poly.entity_id
_entity_poly.type
_entity_poly.pdbx_seq_one_letter_code
_entity_poly.pdbx_strand_id
1 'polypeptide(L)'
;MKPLIFAASLLLAAHGNAALAQTTDPEPKPYTSYSVVLTITAPSGSAGASLKKTQPAGTKFSPCSSADSLDQLTLTIKYDAGKIAENKRDLYVFFYRPEAKGEKNDPAFFSVTKRRSATPYLITERYSISDLNTNRAIDAYVPAADNLGGAITEVVLGGNSVLEGLASGTWQAIGIVADAATVDFDDPETWLAWDVATFVLRKPWQGTSNTSCQ
;
A
#
# COMPACT_ATOMS: atom_id res chain seq x y z
N MET A 1 17.01 92.08 -8.45
CA MET A 1 15.65 91.70 -8.88
C MET A 1 15.12 90.63 -7.93
N LYS A 2 13.79 90.66 -7.73
CA LYS A 2 12.92 89.86 -6.85
C LYS A 2 13.35 88.42 -6.48
N PRO A 3 12.98 87.95 -5.28
CA PRO A 3 13.21 86.59 -4.79
C PRO A 3 12.13 85.62 -5.28
N LEU A 4 12.40 84.32 -5.25
CA LEU A 4 11.35 83.31 -5.11
C LEU A 4 11.73 82.31 -4.02
N ILE A 5 10.95 82.38 -2.95
CA ILE A 5 10.81 81.38 -1.89
C ILE A 5 9.80 80.35 -2.39
N PHE A 6 10.08 79.06 -2.23
CA PHE A 6 9.04 78.06 -2.01
C PHE A 6 9.46 77.20 -0.81
N ALA A 7 8.59 77.21 0.19
CA ALA A 7 8.70 76.47 1.43
C ALA A 7 7.94 75.13 1.35
N ALA A 8 8.07 74.37 2.44
CA ALA A 8 7.29 73.19 2.86
C ALA A 8 7.87 71.84 2.37
N SER A 9 8.07 70.80 3.19
CA SER A 9 7.55 70.50 4.53
C SER A 9 8.49 69.59 5.33
N LEU A 10 8.45 69.81 6.64
CA LEU A 10 8.95 68.99 7.72
C LEU A 10 8.25 67.62 7.77
N LEU A 11 8.98 66.53 7.98
CA LEU A 11 8.48 65.39 8.77
C LEU A 11 9.61 64.63 9.45
N LEU A 12 9.33 64.34 10.72
CA LEU A 12 10.21 63.97 11.80
C LEU A 12 10.03 62.48 12.12
N ALA A 13 11.16 61.80 12.39
CA ALA A 13 11.35 60.60 13.22
C ALA A 13 10.62 59.28 12.87
N ALA A 14 11.39 58.18 12.86
CA ALA A 14 11.42 57.24 13.99
C ALA A 14 12.51 56.18 13.77
N HIS A 15 13.37 56.01 14.77
CA HIS A 15 14.32 54.90 14.87
C HIS A 15 13.53 53.63 15.23
N GLY A 16 13.43 52.70 14.28
CA GLY A 16 12.89 51.36 14.54
C GLY A 16 14.01 50.41 14.94
N ASN A 17 13.99 49.98 16.20
CA ASN A 17 14.82 48.89 16.71
C ASN A 17 14.65 47.64 15.85
N ALA A 18 15.75 47.14 15.27
CA ALA A 18 15.80 45.80 14.73
C ALA A 18 15.80 44.80 15.91
N ALA A 19 14.63 44.28 16.24
CA ALA A 19 14.51 43.13 17.13
C ALA A 19 15.16 41.92 16.44
N LEU A 20 16.27 41.45 17.00
CA LEU A 20 16.88 40.17 16.65
C LEU A 20 15.85 39.08 16.94
N ALA A 21 15.34 38.45 15.89
CA ALA A 21 14.49 37.28 16.01
C ALA A 21 15.27 36.17 16.72
N GLN A 22 14.73 35.76 17.87
CA GLN A 22 15.14 34.57 18.60
C GLN A 22 15.04 33.36 17.66
N THR A 23 16.17 32.71 17.41
CA THR A 23 16.20 31.38 16.81
C THR A 23 15.55 30.42 17.80
N THR A 24 14.26 30.14 17.60
CA THR A 24 13.63 28.95 18.18
C THR A 24 14.46 27.75 17.74
N ASP A 25 14.88 26.91 18.69
CA ASP A 25 15.43 25.59 18.38
C ASP A 25 14.56 24.91 17.33
N PRO A 26 15.15 24.19 16.34
CA PRO A 26 14.34 23.45 15.39
C PRO A 26 13.51 22.43 16.17
N GLU A 27 12.18 22.54 16.03
CA GLU A 27 11.22 21.52 16.41
C GLU A 27 11.78 20.14 15.98
N PRO A 28 11.73 19.11 16.85
CA PRO A 28 12.28 17.80 16.52
C PRO A 28 11.63 17.31 15.23
N LYS A 29 12.42 17.18 14.16
CA LYS A 29 11.94 16.67 12.87
C LYS A 29 11.17 15.37 13.12
N PRO A 30 9.89 15.26 12.71
CA PRO A 30 9.16 14.02 12.83
C PRO A 30 9.94 12.92 12.10
N TYR A 31 10.03 11.76 12.75
CA TYR A 31 10.71 10.58 12.23
C TYR A 31 10.07 10.20 10.88
N THR A 32 10.83 10.30 9.78
CA THR A 32 10.28 10.56 8.44
C THR A 32 10.34 9.38 7.46
N SER A 33 10.84 8.22 7.86
CA SER A 33 11.01 7.09 6.94
C SER A 33 9.91 6.04 7.10
N TYR A 34 8.77 6.28 6.46
CA TYR A 34 7.79 5.22 6.21
C TYR A 34 8.36 4.23 5.19
N SER A 35 8.08 2.95 5.36
CA SER A 35 8.49 1.94 4.37
C SER A 35 7.50 0.80 4.31
N VAL A 36 7.37 0.21 3.14
CA VAL A 36 6.67 -1.05 2.91
C VAL A 36 7.41 -1.80 1.82
N VAL A 37 7.57 -3.10 2.01
CA VAL A 37 8.17 -4.03 1.07
C VAL A 37 7.31 -5.28 1.05
N LEU A 38 6.89 -5.68 -0.14
CA LEU A 38 6.13 -6.90 -0.39
C LEU A 38 7.02 -7.95 -1.04
N THR A 39 6.84 -9.20 -0.66
CA THR A 39 7.52 -10.32 -1.29
C THR A 39 6.57 -11.48 -1.46
N ILE A 40 6.54 -12.03 -2.68
CA ILE A 40 5.79 -13.23 -3.01
C ILE A 40 6.76 -14.36 -3.30
N THR A 41 6.56 -15.50 -2.67
CA THR A 41 7.36 -16.71 -2.92
C THR A 41 6.47 -17.93 -3.10
N ALA A 42 6.94 -18.88 -3.91
CA ALA A 42 6.40 -20.24 -3.91
C ALA A 42 7.13 -21.04 -2.82
N PRO A 43 6.46 -21.50 -1.75
CA PRO A 43 7.11 -22.25 -0.68
C PRO A 43 7.56 -23.63 -1.18
N SER A 44 8.59 -24.19 -0.55
CA SER A 44 9.07 -25.54 -0.88
C SER A 44 7.94 -26.58 -0.81
N GLY A 45 7.89 -27.47 -1.80
CA GLY A 45 6.82 -28.47 -1.92
C GLY A 45 5.55 -27.97 -2.63
N SER A 46 5.45 -26.67 -2.93
CA SER A 46 4.39 -26.16 -3.80
C SER A 46 4.68 -26.43 -5.28
N ALA A 47 3.62 -26.45 -6.10
CA ALA A 47 3.73 -26.60 -7.54
C ALA A 47 4.57 -25.47 -8.18
N GLY A 48 4.52 -24.27 -7.60
CA GLY A 48 5.31 -23.11 -8.01
C GLY A 48 6.80 -23.19 -7.67
N ALA A 49 7.23 -24.11 -6.79
CA ALA A 49 8.63 -24.24 -6.39
C ALA A 49 9.47 -25.05 -7.39
N SER A 50 8.84 -25.89 -8.21
CA SER A 50 9.50 -26.76 -9.20
C SER A 50 8.86 -26.60 -10.58
N LEU A 51 9.05 -25.43 -11.17
CA LEU A 51 8.47 -25.11 -12.47
C LEU A 51 9.09 -25.93 -13.61
N LYS A 52 8.26 -26.37 -14.54
CA LYS A 52 8.69 -27.01 -15.79
C LYS A 52 9.37 -25.98 -16.69
N LYS A 53 10.26 -26.43 -17.58
CA LYS A 53 10.94 -25.54 -18.55
C LYS A 53 10.00 -24.76 -19.47
N THR A 54 8.76 -25.23 -19.64
CA THR A 54 7.71 -24.56 -20.43
C THR A 54 6.97 -23.48 -19.66
N GLN A 55 7.30 -23.25 -18.39
CA GLN A 55 6.66 -22.30 -17.50
C GLN A 55 7.56 -21.09 -17.23
N PRO A 56 7.00 -19.92 -16.88
CA PRO A 56 7.78 -18.71 -16.69
C PRO A 56 8.67 -18.80 -15.45
N ALA A 57 9.97 -18.63 -15.62
CA ALA A 57 10.94 -18.63 -14.51
C ALA A 57 11.17 -17.24 -13.89
N GLY A 58 10.93 -16.16 -14.63
CA GLY A 58 11.19 -14.78 -14.18
C GLY A 58 10.08 -14.16 -13.32
N THR A 59 8.89 -14.77 -13.32
CA THR A 59 7.72 -14.28 -12.58
C THR A 59 7.29 -15.33 -11.57
N LYS A 60 6.78 -14.89 -10.42
CA LYS A 60 6.18 -15.80 -9.44
C LYS A 60 4.93 -16.42 -10.04
N PHE A 61 4.93 -17.74 -10.15
CA PHE A 61 3.93 -18.47 -10.92
C PHE A 61 3.41 -19.65 -10.13
N SER A 62 2.08 -19.74 -10.03
CA SER A 62 1.38 -20.92 -9.51
C SER A 62 0.64 -21.58 -10.66
N PRO A 63 0.98 -22.82 -11.05
CA PRO A 63 0.36 -23.49 -12.19
C PRO A 63 -1.13 -23.87 -11.97
N CYS A 64 -1.61 -23.94 -10.73
CA CYS A 64 -2.93 -24.47 -10.34
C CYS A 64 -3.24 -25.79 -11.05
N SER A 65 -2.34 -26.77 -10.87
CA SER A 65 -2.42 -28.08 -11.51
C SER A 65 -2.52 -29.19 -10.46
N SER A 66 -3.68 -29.84 -10.43
CA SER A 66 -3.98 -30.97 -9.55
C SER A 66 -3.33 -32.27 -10.07
N ALA A 67 -2.24 -32.70 -9.42
CA ALA A 67 -1.79 -34.10 -9.45
C ALA A 67 -0.85 -34.43 -8.28
N ASP A 68 0.23 -33.66 -8.10
CA ASP A 68 1.36 -34.10 -7.26
C ASP A 68 1.88 -33.05 -6.25
N SER A 69 1.41 -31.81 -6.32
CA SER A 69 1.89 -30.70 -5.49
C SER A 69 0.80 -29.65 -5.31
N LEU A 70 0.73 -29.08 -4.10
CA LEU A 70 -0.26 -28.05 -3.77
C LEU A 70 0.13 -26.69 -4.38
N ASP A 71 -0.87 -25.92 -4.81
CA ASP A 71 -0.66 -24.56 -5.29
C ASP A 71 -0.69 -23.58 -4.12
N GLN A 72 0.48 -23.01 -3.85
CA GLN A 72 0.70 -22.16 -2.68
C GLN A 72 1.56 -20.98 -3.05
N LEU A 73 1.19 -19.83 -2.50
CA LEU A 73 2.01 -18.63 -2.50
C LEU A 73 2.07 -18.10 -1.07
N THR A 74 3.25 -17.64 -0.69
CA THR A 74 3.47 -16.92 0.56
C THR A 74 3.65 -15.45 0.24
N LEU A 75 2.77 -14.61 0.79
CA LEU A 75 2.93 -13.16 0.78
C LEU A 75 3.51 -12.73 2.13
N THR A 76 4.69 -12.14 2.09
CA THR A 76 5.31 -11.49 3.25
C THR A 76 5.28 -9.98 3.04
N ILE A 77 4.90 -9.26 4.09
CA ILE A 77 5.00 -7.81 4.17
C ILE A 77 6.02 -7.43 5.23
N LYS A 78 6.94 -6.54 4.87
CA LYS A 78 7.80 -5.83 5.83
C LYS A 78 7.43 -4.36 5.77
N TYR A 79 7.06 -3.78 6.89
CA TYR A 79 6.62 -2.39 6.94
C TYR A 79 7.15 -1.66 8.18
N ASP A 80 7.37 -0.36 8.06
CA ASP A 80 7.56 0.55 9.17
C ASP A 80 6.60 1.72 8.97
N ALA A 81 5.56 1.77 9.80
CA ALA A 81 4.56 2.84 9.77
C ALA A 81 4.82 3.92 10.84
N GLY A 82 6.04 3.97 11.38
CA GLY A 82 6.50 4.95 12.37
C GLY A 82 7.25 4.31 13.53
N LYS A 83 8.57 4.51 13.59
CA LYS A 83 9.47 3.87 14.58
C LYS A 83 9.39 4.44 16.01
N ILE A 84 8.76 5.61 16.21
CA ILE A 84 8.72 6.33 17.51
C ILE A 84 7.43 7.15 17.73
N ALA A 85 6.34 6.88 17.01
CA ALA A 85 5.40 7.94 16.65
C ALA A 85 4.21 8.15 17.63
N GLU A 86 4.00 9.42 18.01
CA GLU A 86 2.67 9.99 18.26
C GLU A 86 1.77 9.92 17.00
N ASN A 87 2.38 9.80 15.81
CA ASN A 87 1.73 9.80 14.49
C ASN A 87 1.94 8.48 13.72
N LYS A 88 1.37 7.39 14.26
CA LYS A 88 1.30 6.10 13.55
C LYS A 88 0.43 6.25 12.31
N ARG A 89 0.72 5.46 11.27
CA ARG A 89 -0.03 5.46 10.00
C ARG A 89 -0.72 4.13 9.75
N ASP A 90 -1.76 4.21 8.95
CA ASP A 90 -2.51 3.05 8.51
C ASP A 90 -1.69 2.31 7.46
N LEU A 91 -1.73 0.98 7.54
CA LEU A 91 -1.22 0.11 6.50
C LEU A 91 -2.41 -0.50 5.77
N TYR A 92 -2.42 -0.37 4.45
CA TYR A 92 -3.38 -0.96 3.54
C TYR A 92 -2.72 -2.07 2.74
N VAL A 93 -3.43 -3.19 2.56
CA VAL A 93 -2.97 -4.31 1.74
C VAL A 93 -4.11 -4.77 0.84
N PHE A 94 -3.84 -4.84 -0.47
CA PHE A 94 -4.81 -5.25 -1.48
C PHE A 94 -4.24 -6.32 -2.38
N PHE A 95 -5.10 -7.21 -2.87
CA PHE A 95 -4.85 -7.88 -4.15
C PHE A 95 -5.61 -7.16 -5.25
N TYR A 96 -4.95 -6.93 -6.37
CA TYR A 96 -5.53 -6.33 -7.56
C TYR A 96 -5.34 -7.26 -8.75
N ARG A 97 -6.39 -7.37 -9.57
CA ARG A 97 -6.38 -8.10 -10.82
C ARG A 97 -6.68 -7.13 -11.97
N PRO A 98 -5.66 -6.73 -12.74
CA PRO A 98 -5.81 -5.73 -13.81
C PRO A 98 -6.83 -6.09 -14.89
N GLU A 99 -7.04 -7.38 -15.15
CA GLU A 99 -7.94 -7.87 -16.20
C GLU A 99 -9.39 -8.05 -15.73
N ALA A 100 -9.69 -7.77 -14.46
CA ALA A 100 -11.04 -7.89 -13.93
C ALA A 100 -11.95 -6.79 -14.49
N LYS A 101 -13.25 -7.09 -14.61
CA LYS A 101 -14.28 -6.14 -15.04
C LYS A 101 -14.73 -5.19 -13.94
N GLY A 102 -14.45 -5.51 -12.67
CA GLY A 102 -14.91 -4.70 -11.54
C GLY A 102 -16.41 -4.86 -11.29
N GLU A 103 -16.89 -6.10 -11.24
CA GLU A 103 -18.32 -6.43 -11.06
C GLU A 103 -18.53 -7.49 -9.98
N LYS A 104 -19.77 -7.70 -9.52
CA LYS A 104 -20.12 -8.64 -8.43
C LYS A 104 -19.48 -10.04 -8.53
N ASN A 105 -19.34 -10.56 -9.75
CA ASN A 105 -18.77 -11.89 -9.99
C ASN A 105 -17.34 -11.83 -10.56
N ASP A 106 -16.78 -10.63 -10.69
CA ASP A 106 -15.45 -10.37 -11.24
C ASP A 106 -14.81 -9.13 -10.57
N PRO A 107 -14.62 -9.13 -9.24
CA PRO A 107 -14.06 -8.00 -8.52
C PRO A 107 -12.63 -7.71 -8.96
N ALA A 108 -12.28 -6.43 -9.02
CA ALA A 108 -10.95 -5.98 -9.39
C ALA A 108 -9.99 -5.98 -8.19
N PHE A 109 -10.50 -5.70 -7.00
CA PHE A 109 -9.73 -5.53 -5.80
C PHE A 109 -10.23 -6.44 -4.68
N PHE A 110 -9.30 -6.83 -3.81
CA PHE A 110 -9.58 -7.61 -2.62
C PHE A 110 -8.80 -6.97 -1.46
N SER A 111 -9.49 -6.26 -0.57
CA SER A 111 -8.85 -5.71 0.62
C SER A 111 -8.56 -6.80 1.63
N VAL A 112 -7.40 -6.70 2.29
CA VAL A 112 -6.98 -7.62 3.34
C VAL A 112 -6.96 -6.85 4.65
N THR A 113 -7.77 -7.30 5.61
CA THR A 113 -7.83 -6.73 6.96
C THR A 113 -7.30 -7.74 7.96
N LYS A 114 -6.35 -7.36 8.82
CA LYS A 114 -5.87 -8.22 9.89
C LYS A 114 -6.95 -8.35 10.97
N ARG A 115 -7.26 -9.58 11.38
CA ARG A 115 -8.17 -9.82 12.50
C ARG A 115 -7.38 -10.18 13.75
N ARG A 116 -7.84 -9.71 14.90
CA ARG A 116 -7.27 -10.05 16.22
C ARG A 116 -7.70 -11.44 16.74
N SER A 117 -8.38 -12.26 15.92
CA SER A 117 -9.03 -13.52 16.32
C SER A 117 -8.40 -14.74 15.61
N ALA A 118 -8.91 -15.95 15.87
CA ALA A 118 -8.38 -17.23 15.38
C ALA A 118 -8.36 -17.38 13.84
N THR A 119 -9.09 -16.53 13.10
CA THR A 119 -8.92 -16.37 11.64
C THR A 119 -7.94 -15.24 11.36
N PRO A 120 -6.81 -15.49 10.68
CA PRO A 120 -5.69 -14.54 10.65
C PRO A 120 -6.00 -13.24 9.88
N TYR A 121 -6.89 -13.29 8.89
CA TYR A 121 -7.26 -12.14 8.06
C TYR A 121 -8.69 -12.25 7.52
N LEU A 122 -9.25 -11.11 7.14
CA LEU A 122 -10.47 -10.97 6.35
C LEU A 122 -10.10 -10.50 4.96
N ILE A 123 -10.62 -11.16 3.93
CA ILE A 123 -10.54 -10.69 2.55
C ILE A 123 -11.92 -10.15 2.15
N THR A 124 -11.98 -8.92 1.67
CA THR A 124 -13.23 -8.29 1.23
C THR A 124 -13.13 -7.87 -0.23
N GLU A 125 -14.12 -8.27 -1.03
CA GLU A 125 -14.19 -7.90 -2.44
C GLU A 125 -14.54 -6.42 -2.62
N ARG A 126 -13.88 -5.80 -3.59
CA ARG A 126 -14.01 -4.40 -3.97
C ARG A 126 -14.00 -4.31 -5.49
N TYR A 127 -14.92 -3.54 -6.05
CA TYR A 127 -15.18 -3.59 -7.48
C TYR A 127 -14.47 -2.46 -8.22
N SER A 128 -14.18 -1.35 -7.54
CA SER A 128 -13.52 -0.18 -8.11
C SER A 128 -12.59 0.52 -7.11
N ILE A 129 -11.77 1.44 -7.61
CA ILE A 129 -10.98 2.37 -6.77
C ILE A 129 -11.91 3.24 -5.92
N SER A 130 -13.06 3.67 -6.47
CA SER A 130 -14.07 4.42 -5.73
C SER A 130 -14.60 3.64 -4.52
N ASP A 131 -14.73 2.32 -4.63
CA ASP A 131 -15.15 1.48 -3.49
C ASP A 131 -14.06 1.45 -2.42
N LEU A 132 -12.78 1.34 -2.81
CA LEU A 132 -11.66 1.39 -1.86
C LEU A 132 -11.64 2.73 -1.12
N ASN A 133 -11.77 3.84 -1.84
CA ASN A 133 -11.81 5.18 -1.26
C ASN A 133 -12.98 5.36 -0.30
N THR A 134 -14.16 4.82 -0.64
CA THR A 134 -15.34 4.84 0.24
C THR A 134 -15.12 4.04 1.52
N ASN A 135 -14.37 2.94 1.44
CA ASN A 135 -14.20 1.98 2.53
C ASN A 135 -12.84 2.06 3.24
N ARG A 136 -12.01 3.06 2.94
CA ARG A 136 -10.65 3.24 3.50
C ARG A 136 -10.55 3.20 5.03
N ALA A 137 -11.62 3.49 5.76
CA ALA A 137 -11.64 3.40 7.22
C ALA A 137 -11.69 1.95 7.73
N ILE A 138 -12.31 1.04 6.98
CA ILE A 138 -12.50 -0.37 7.35
C ILE A 138 -11.55 -1.32 6.62
N ASP A 139 -10.96 -0.87 5.51
CA ASP A 139 -10.05 -1.66 4.67
C ASP A 139 -8.58 -1.57 5.09
N ALA A 140 -8.25 -0.85 6.17
CA ALA A 140 -6.90 -0.85 6.71
C ALA A 140 -6.51 -2.27 7.15
N TYR A 141 -5.40 -2.79 6.62
CA TYR A 141 -4.81 -4.05 7.09
C TYR A 141 -4.45 -3.95 8.56
N VAL A 142 -3.74 -2.89 8.94
CA VAL A 142 -3.49 -2.51 10.34
C VAL A 142 -3.79 -1.02 10.49
N PRO A 143 -4.85 -0.65 11.23
CA PRO A 143 -5.13 0.75 11.56
C PRO A 143 -3.99 1.38 12.36
N ALA A 144 -3.81 2.70 12.23
CA ALA A 144 -2.79 3.46 12.96
C ALA A 144 -2.86 3.25 14.49
N ALA A 145 -4.08 3.20 15.04
CA ALA A 145 -4.31 2.96 16.47
C ALA A 145 -3.83 1.58 16.95
N ASP A 146 -3.83 0.59 16.05
CA ASP A 146 -3.48 -0.80 16.31
C ASP A 146 -2.01 -1.11 15.98
N ASN A 147 -1.33 -0.18 15.31
CA ASN A 147 0.05 -0.33 14.93
C ASN A 147 0.94 -0.21 16.18
N LEU A 148 1.78 -1.20 16.44
CA LEU A 148 2.70 -1.16 17.60
C LEU A 148 3.92 -0.26 17.35
N GLY A 149 4.12 0.20 16.10
CA GLY A 149 5.25 1.02 15.67
C GLY A 149 6.48 0.19 15.31
N GLY A 150 7.43 0.85 14.65
CA GLY A 150 8.68 0.24 14.20
C GLY A 150 8.56 -0.70 13.01
N ALA A 151 9.70 -1.30 12.65
CA ALA A 151 9.80 -2.23 11.53
C ALA A 151 9.22 -3.60 11.93
N ILE A 152 8.13 -3.97 11.28
CA ILE A 152 7.39 -5.20 11.49
C ILE A 152 7.53 -6.06 10.22
N THR A 153 7.64 -7.38 10.38
CA THR A 153 7.62 -8.34 9.27
C THR A 153 6.58 -9.40 9.57
N GLU A 154 5.64 -9.59 8.65
CA GLU A 154 4.51 -10.50 8.82
C GLU A 154 4.25 -11.30 7.55
N VAL A 155 3.77 -12.54 7.72
CA VAL A 155 3.23 -13.34 6.63
C VAL A 155 1.74 -13.04 6.55
N VAL A 156 1.33 -12.36 5.47
CA VAL A 156 -0.07 -11.98 5.24
C VAL A 156 -0.87 -13.18 4.75
N LEU A 157 -0.30 -13.94 3.82
CA LEU A 157 -0.86 -15.20 3.30
C LEU A 157 0.22 -16.28 3.28
N GLY A 158 -0.10 -17.49 3.70
CA GLY A 158 0.80 -18.65 3.60
C GLY A 158 0.10 -19.97 3.90
N GLY A 159 0.66 -21.08 3.40
CA GLY A 159 0.12 -22.43 3.63
C GLY A 159 -0.66 -23.00 2.44
N ASN A 160 -1.49 -24.02 2.72
CA ASN A 160 -1.88 -25.04 1.73
C ASN A 160 -3.05 -24.68 0.78
N SER A 161 -3.91 -23.68 1.04
CA SER A 161 -5.08 -23.40 0.18
C SER A 161 -5.59 -21.95 0.27
N VAL A 162 -4.83 -20.96 -0.22
CA VAL A 162 -5.34 -19.58 -0.34
C VAL A 162 -5.66 -19.20 -1.79
N LEU A 163 -5.27 -20.05 -2.75
CA LEU A 163 -5.41 -19.77 -4.18
C LEU A 163 -6.60 -20.46 -4.82
N GLU A 164 -7.16 -21.48 -4.18
CA GLU A 164 -8.33 -22.22 -4.65
C GLU A 164 -9.52 -21.26 -4.87
N GLY A 165 -10.21 -21.42 -6.00
CA GLY A 165 -11.30 -20.54 -6.42
C GLY A 165 -10.88 -19.21 -7.03
N LEU A 166 -9.61 -18.77 -6.89
CA LEU A 166 -9.15 -17.53 -7.53
C LEU A 166 -9.05 -17.68 -9.04
N ALA A 167 -9.44 -16.63 -9.76
CA ALA A 167 -9.39 -16.59 -11.21
C ALA A 167 -7.94 -16.64 -11.74
N SER A 168 -7.74 -17.30 -12.89
CA SER A 168 -6.50 -17.25 -13.63
C SER A 168 -6.18 -15.83 -14.11
N GLY A 169 -4.90 -15.50 -14.23
CA GLY A 169 -4.45 -14.22 -14.77
C GLY A 169 -3.24 -13.67 -14.03
N THR A 170 -2.91 -12.43 -14.35
CA THR A 170 -1.92 -11.63 -13.62
C THR A 170 -2.59 -10.98 -12.41
N TRP A 171 -1.90 -11.08 -11.27
CA TRP A 171 -2.33 -10.53 -9.99
C TRP A 171 -1.21 -9.69 -9.38
N GLN A 172 -1.60 -8.70 -8.59
CA GLN A 172 -0.70 -7.81 -7.89
C GLN A 172 -1.07 -7.78 -6.42
N ALA A 173 -0.10 -7.97 -5.54
CA ALA A 173 -0.22 -7.59 -4.14
C ALA A 173 0.30 -6.16 -4.00
N ILE A 174 -0.46 -5.30 -3.35
CA ILE A 174 -0.18 -3.86 -3.20
C ILE A 174 -0.20 -3.55 -1.71
N GLY A 175 0.82 -2.83 -1.23
CA GLY A 175 0.94 -2.38 0.14
C GLY A 175 1.11 -0.88 0.15
N ILE A 176 0.33 -0.16 0.94
CA ILE A 176 0.35 1.31 1.01
C ILE A 176 0.34 1.74 2.48
N VAL A 177 1.27 2.60 2.86
CA VAL A 177 1.25 3.32 4.14
C VAL A 177 0.73 4.73 3.88
N ALA A 178 -0.33 5.13 4.58
CA ALA A 178 -0.96 6.43 4.37
C ALA A 178 -1.69 6.94 5.63
N ASP A 179 -2.17 8.18 5.58
CA ASP A 179 -3.06 8.76 6.58
C ASP A 179 -4.52 8.47 6.21
N ALA A 180 -5.27 7.75 7.05
CA ALA A 180 -6.69 7.45 6.78
C ALA A 180 -7.57 8.69 6.52
N ALA A 181 -7.20 9.86 7.06
CA ALA A 181 -7.98 11.07 6.87
C ALA A 181 -7.89 11.61 5.44
N THR A 182 -6.76 11.42 4.76
CA THR A 182 -6.45 12.06 3.47
C THR A 182 -6.11 11.09 2.35
N VAL A 183 -5.98 9.79 2.62
CA VAL A 183 -5.63 8.80 1.60
C VAL A 183 -6.68 8.75 0.48
N ASP A 184 -6.17 8.79 -0.76
CA ASP A 184 -6.90 8.53 -1.99
C ASP A 184 -6.13 7.48 -2.79
N PHE A 185 -6.76 6.34 -3.07
CA PHE A 185 -6.14 5.24 -3.80
C PHE A 185 -6.04 5.47 -5.32
N ASP A 186 -6.52 6.61 -5.82
CA ASP A 186 -6.27 7.07 -7.19
C ASP A 186 -5.12 8.08 -7.28
N ASP A 187 -4.68 8.64 -6.14
CA ASP A 187 -3.62 9.67 -6.07
C ASP A 187 -2.41 9.20 -5.24
N PRO A 188 -1.30 8.80 -5.87
CA PRO A 188 -0.11 8.32 -5.16
C PRO A 188 0.59 9.40 -4.33
N GLU A 189 0.33 10.69 -4.55
CA GLU A 189 0.87 11.77 -3.72
C GLU A 189 0.29 11.75 -2.30
N THR A 190 -0.85 11.07 -2.10
CA THR A 190 -1.44 10.85 -0.76
C THR A 190 -0.79 9.69 0.00
N TRP A 191 0.12 8.94 -0.63
CA TRP A 191 0.76 7.75 -0.07
C TRP A 191 2.15 8.09 0.47
N LEU A 192 2.45 7.61 1.67
CA LEU A 192 3.71 7.88 2.36
C LEU A 192 4.79 6.86 2.00
N ALA A 193 4.39 5.63 1.71
CA ALA A 193 5.22 4.59 1.15
C ALA A 193 4.32 3.56 0.47
N TRP A 194 4.79 2.94 -0.61
CA TRP A 194 4.05 1.86 -1.27
C TRP A 194 4.99 0.90 -1.99
N ASP A 195 4.52 -0.32 -2.19
CA ASP A 195 5.22 -1.36 -2.96
C ASP A 195 4.21 -2.28 -3.65
N VAL A 196 4.66 -2.94 -4.73
CA VAL A 196 3.84 -3.85 -5.54
C VAL A 196 4.63 -5.11 -5.87
N ALA A 197 4.03 -6.27 -5.59
CA ALA A 197 4.55 -7.58 -6.00
C ALA A 197 3.59 -8.26 -6.98
N THR A 198 4.10 -8.66 -8.15
CA THR A 198 3.29 -9.31 -9.19
C THR A 198 3.47 -10.84 -9.18
N PHE A 199 2.38 -11.57 -9.41
CA PHE A 199 2.37 -13.01 -9.59
C PHE A 199 1.33 -13.42 -10.64
N VAL A 200 1.47 -14.65 -11.14
CA VAL A 200 0.56 -15.21 -12.15
C VAL A 200 -0.04 -16.51 -11.64
N LEU A 201 -1.36 -16.62 -11.77
CA LEU A 201 -2.12 -17.84 -11.51
C LEU A 201 -2.47 -18.49 -12.86
N ARG A 202 -1.97 -19.72 -13.09
CA ARG A 202 -2.19 -20.57 -14.27
C ARG A 202 -1.63 -20.07 -15.59
N LYS A 203 -2.05 -18.89 -16.00
CA LYS A 203 -1.73 -18.25 -17.28
C LYS A 203 -1.82 -16.73 -17.10
N PRO A 204 -1.04 -15.95 -17.85
CA PRO A 204 -0.95 -14.50 -17.65
C PRO A 204 -2.26 -13.75 -17.95
N TRP A 205 -3.11 -14.26 -18.85
CA TRP A 205 -4.37 -13.64 -19.25
C TRP A 205 -5.60 -14.55 -19.03
N GLN A 206 -6.78 -13.95 -18.94
CA GLN A 206 -8.03 -14.70 -18.95
C GLN A 206 -8.27 -15.39 -20.31
N GLY A 207 -8.83 -16.59 -20.26
CA GLY A 207 -9.21 -17.33 -21.46
C GLY A 207 -10.16 -18.46 -21.13
N THR A 208 -10.71 -19.11 -22.15
CA THR A 208 -11.87 -20.02 -22.01
C THR A 208 -11.55 -21.35 -21.30
N SER A 209 -10.31 -21.80 -21.30
CA SER A 209 -9.92 -23.04 -20.60
C SER A 209 -9.53 -22.77 -19.15
N ASN A 210 -10.19 -23.49 -18.23
CA ASN A 210 -9.91 -23.52 -16.79
C ASN A 210 -9.67 -22.13 -16.15
N THR A 211 -10.76 -21.48 -15.76
CA THR A 211 -10.78 -20.06 -15.36
C THR A 211 -10.41 -19.79 -13.91
N SER A 212 -10.39 -20.80 -13.04
CA SER A 212 -10.04 -20.65 -11.62
C SER A 212 -9.05 -21.72 -11.16
N CYS A 213 -8.30 -21.48 -10.09
CA CYS A 213 -7.53 -22.52 -9.42
C CYS A 213 -8.49 -23.51 -8.73
N GLN A 214 -8.15 -24.80 -8.82
CA GLN A 214 -8.89 -25.90 -8.19
C GLN A 214 -8.36 -26.20 -6.79
#